data_AF-A0A453CFT7-F1
#
_entry.id   AF-A0A453CFT7-F1
#
_cell.length_a   1.000
_cell.length_b   1.000
_cell.length_c   1.000
_cell.angle_alpha   90.00
_cell.angle_beta   90.00
_cell.angle_gamma   90.00
#
_symmetry.space_group_name_H-M   'P 1'
#
loop_
_entity.id
_entity.type
_entity.pdbx_description
1 polymer ?
#
loop_
_entity_poly.entity_id
_entity_poly.type
_entity_poly.pdbx_seq_one_letter_code
_entity_poly.pdbx_strand_id
1 'polypeptide(L)'
;MCNFAYVMLVFGQNFQVISILTLAGSISHDKNLVLEEAFNQNMLGAFLVANILTGLVNLSVDTLSASPLAAFMILVAYTFNLCMLAGLAQFSGVRIKFW
;
A
#
# COMPACT_ATOMS: atom_id res chain seq x y z
N MET A 1 23.75 16.54 -20.29
CA MET A 1 23.37 15.12 -20.08
C MET A 1 21.87 15.04 -19.85
N CYS A 2 21.08 14.69 -20.86
CA CYS A 2 19.62 14.82 -20.83
C CYS A 2 18.89 13.95 -19.78
N ASN A 3 19.50 12.88 -19.29
CA ASN A 3 18.90 12.01 -18.27
C ASN A 3 19.21 12.40 -16.82
N PHE A 4 20.06 13.41 -16.59
CA PHE A 4 20.50 13.73 -15.23
C PHE A 4 19.34 14.19 -14.33
N ALA A 5 18.41 14.98 -14.86
CA ALA A 5 17.23 15.43 -14.13
C ALA A 5 16.31 14.26 -13.74
N TYR A 6 16.08 13.32 -14.65
CA TYR A 6 15.30 12.11 -14.38
C TYR A 6 15.96 11.24 -13.29
N VAL A 7 17.28 11.03 -13.38
CA VAL A 7 18.03 10.25 -12.39
C VAL A 7 17.96 10.91 -11.01
N MET A 8 18.13 12.23 -10.92
CA MET A 8 18.03 12.95 -9.65
C MET A 8 16.61 12.94 -9.07
N LEU A 9 15.58 12.98 -9.91
CA LEU A 9 14.19 12.85 -9.49
C LEU A 9 13.93 11.47 -8.87
N VAL A 10 14.31 10.39 -9.56
CA VAL A 10 14.18 9.01 -9.06
C VAL A 10 14.95 8.85 -7.75
N PHE A 11 16.17 9.38 -7.66
CA PHE A 11 16.97 9.35 -6.45
C PHE A 11 16.28 10.09 -5.29
N GLY A 12 15.74 11.29 -5.56
CA GLY A 12 14.99 12.08 -4.59
C GLY A 12 13.76 11.35 -4.06
N GLN A 13 12.97 10.70 -4.92
CA GLN A 13 11.78 9.93 -4.49
C GLN A 13 12.15 8.73 -3.63
N ASN A 14 13.23 8.01 -3.94
CA ASN A 14 13.70 6.92 -3.10
C ASN A 14 14.17 7.43 -1.72
N PHE A 15 14.92 8.54 -1.69
CA PHE A 15 15.34 9.17 -0.43
C PHE A 15 14.15 9.65 0.40
N GLN A 16 13.13 10.20 -0.25
CA GLN A 16 11.90 10.62 0.42
C GLN A 16 11.20 9.43 1.10
N VAL A 17 11.06 8.30 0.41
CA VAL A 17 10.45 7.09 0.98
C VAL A 17 11.26 6.59 2.18
N ILE A 18 12.59 6.51 2.05
CA ILE A 18 13.47 6.08 3.15
C ILE A 18 13.34 7.02 4.35
N SER A 19 13.35 8.35 4.11
CA SER A 19 13.23 9.35 5.18
C SER A 19 11.90 9.26 5.91
N ILE A 20 10.80 8.99 5.21
CA ILE A 20 9.48 8.83 5.83
C ILE A 20 9.47 7.56 6.70
N LEU A 21 10.03 6.45 6.19
CA LEU A 21 10.08 5.19 6.92
C LEU A 21 10.95 5.27 8.18
N THR A 22 12.11 5.91 8.11
CA THR A 22 13.02 6.07 9.26
C THR A 22 12.46 7.05 10.28
N LEU A 23 11.80 8.13 9.85
CA LEU A 23 11.08 9.02 10.75
C LEU A 23 9.94 8.29 11.46
N ALA A 24 9.12 7.52 10.72
CA ALA A 24 8.05 6.72 11.30
C ALA A 24 8.59 5.72 12.33
N GLY A 25 9.68 5.01 12.03
CA GLY A 25 10.34 4.11 12.98
C GLY A 25 10.96 4.81 14.19
N SER A 26 11.46 6.04 14.03
CA SER A 26 12.00 6.83 15.15
C SER A 26 10.93 7.34 16.11
N ILE A 27 9.72 7.60 15.59
CA ILE A 27 8.54 8.01 16.37
C ILE A 27 7.88 6.80 17.04
N SER A 28 7.87 5.65 16.35
CA SER A 28 7.22 4.42 16.81
C SER A 28 8.19 3.56 17.63
N HIS A 29 8.50 3.99 18.85
CA HIS A 29 9.40 3.26 19.75
C HIS A 29 8.70 2.15 20.57
N ASP A 30 7.37 2.02 20.47
CA ASP A 30 6.61 1.08 21.30
C ASP A 30 5.46 0.40 20.52
N LYS A 31 5.61 -0.91 20.32
CA LYS A 31 4.68 -1.89 19.73
C LYS A 31 4.38 -1.73 18.23
N ASN A 32 4.66 -2.79 17.47
CA ASN A 32 4.17 -2.93 16.09
C ASN A 32 2.66 -2.70 16.04
N LEU A 33 2.20 -1.89 15.10
CA LEU A 33 0.77 -1.71 14.88
C LEU A 33 0.17 -3.08 14.50
N VAL A 34 -0.98 -3.43 15.06
CA VAL A 34 -1.64 -4.72 14.79
C VAL A 34 -1.81 -4.95 13.29
N LEU A 35 -2.12 -3.88 12.54
CA LEU A 35 -2.24 -3.89 11.09
C LEU A 35 -0.91 -4.19 10.39
N GLU A 36 0.20 -3.63 10.88
CA GLU A 36 1.54 -3.87 10.34
C GLU A 36 1.92 -5.33 10.48
N GLU A 37 1.65 -5.93 11.64
CA GLU A 37 1.81 -7.36 11.89
C GLU A 37 0.91 -8.19 10.95
N ALA A 38 -0.33 -7.75 10.70
CA ALA A 38 -1.27 -8.38 9.77
C ALA A 38 -0.71 -8.49 8.35
N PHE A 39 -0.20 -7.36 7.84
CA PHE A 39 0.38 -7.28 6.51
C PHE A 39 1.70 -8.04 6.42
N ASN A 40 2.54 -7.98 7.46
CA ASN A 40 3.82 -8.68 7.50
C ASN A 40 3.64 -10.21 7.49
N GLN A 41 2.62 -10.73 8.18
CA GLN A 41 2.36 -12.17 8.24
C GLN A 41 1.98 -12.80 6.89
N ASN A 42 1.30 -12.05 6.02
CA ASN A 42 0.81 -12.52 4.71
C ASN A 42 1.17 -11.57 3.58
N MET A 43 2.40 -11.04 3.57
CA MET A 43 2.80 -9.96 2.66
C MET A 43 2.54 -10.30 1.17
N LEU A 44 2.80 -11.54 0.75
CA LEU A 44 2.50 -11.99 -0.62
C LEU A 44 0.98 -12.06 -0.89
N GLY A 45 0.20 -12.59 0.05
CA GLY A 45 -1.26 -12.67 -0.08
C GLY A 45 -1.90 -11.29 -0.15
N ALA A 46 -1.48 -10.38 0.73
CA ALA A 46 -1.90 -8.98 0.71
C ALA A 46 -1.51 -8.28 -0.60
N PHE A 47 -0.30 -8.55 -1.12
CA PHE A 47 0.14 -8.03 -2.41
C PHE A 47 -0.74 -8.51 -3.57
N LEU A 48 -1.07 -9.81 -3.62
CA LEU A 48 -1.95 -10.35 -4.67
C LEU A 48 -3.36 -9.74 -4.59
N VAL A 49 -3.93 -9.67 -3.39
CA VAL A 49 -5.25 -9.07 -3.14
C VAL A 49 -5.26 -7.60 -3.57
N ALA A 50 -4.23 -6.84 -3.22
CA ALA A 50 -4.08 -5.44 -3.64
C ALA A 50 -4.09 -5.29 -5.18
N ASN A 51 -3.35 -6.14 -5.90
CA ASN A 51 -3.32 -6.12 -7.36
C ASN A 51 -4.68 -6.47 -7.98
N ILE A 52 -5.37 -7.49 -7.44
CA ILE A 52 -6.71 -7.88 -7.90
C ILE A 52 -7.72 -6.74 -7.68
N LEU A 53 -7.73 -6.13 -6.49
CA LEU A 53 -8.60 -4.98 -6.19
C LEU A 53 -8.29 -3.79 -7.09
N THR A 54 -7.02 -3.52 -7.37
CA THR A 54 -6.62 -2.44 -8.27
C THR A 54 -7.12 -2.70 -9.70
N GLY A 55 -6.99 -3.94 -10.18
CA GLY A 55 -7.54 -4.36 -11.47
C GLY A 55 -9.07 -4.23 -11.51
N LEU A 56 -9.76 -4.64 -10.45
CA LEU A 56 -11.21 -4.53 -10.34
C LEU A 56 -11.68 -3.07 -10.41
N VAL A 57 -11.02 -2.17 -9.67
CA VAL A 57 -11.33 -0.74 -9.69
C VAL A 57 -11.15 -0.17 -11.11
N ASN A 58 -10.05 -0.48 -11.78
CA ASN A 58 -9.78 0.00 -13.15
C ASN A 58 -10.76 -0.56 -14.21
N LEU A 59 -11.33 -1.75 -13.98
CA LEU A 59 -12.36 -2.31 -14.87
C LEU A 59 -13.76 -1.74 -14.57
N SER A 60 -14.01 -1.34 -13.32
CA SER A 60 -15.33 -0.90 -12.86
C SER A 60 -15.55 0.60 -13.06
N VAL A 61 -14.47 1.39 -13.03
CA VAL A 61 -14.52 2.85 -13.11
C VAL A 61 -13.55 3.31 -14.19
N ASP A 62 -13.98 4.25 -15.04
CA ASP A 62 -13.05 5.01 -15.89
C ASP A 62 -12.23 5.96 -15.00
N THR A 63 -11.18 5.39 -14.39
CA THR A 63 -10.28 6.10 -13.49
C THR A 63 -9.49 7.20 -14.21
N LEU A 64 -9.36 7.12 -15.54
CA LEU A 64 -8.66 8.12 -16.36
C LEU A 64 -9.44 9.43 -16.45
N SER A 65 -10.77 9.35 -16.45
CA SER A 65 -11.68 10.49 -16.57
C SER A 65 -12.34 10.88 -15.25
N ALA A 66 -11.95 10.22 -14.14
CA ALA A 66 -12.53 10.47 -12.83
C ALA A 66 -12.15 11.86 -12.29
N SER A 67 -13.12 12.55 -11.69
CA SER A 67 -12.84 13.83 -11.01
C SER A 67 -11.91 13.60 -9.80
N PRO A 68 -11.14 14.61 -9.37
CA PRO A 68 -10.20 14.46 -8.24
C PRO A 68 -10.87 13.96 -6.96
N LEU A 69 -12.10 14.39 -6.69
CA LEU A 69 -12.87 13.93 -5.53
C LEU A 69 -13.28 12.46 -5.67
N ALA A 70 -13.70 12.04 -6.86
CA ALA A 70 -14.03 10.64 -7.13
C ALA A 70 -12.78 9.75 -6.98
N ALA A 71 -11.64 10.17 -7.53
CA ALA A 71 -10.37 9.45 -7.38
C ALA A 71 -9.96 9.30 -5.91
N PHE A 72 -10.10 10.37 -5.11
CA PHE A 72 -9.83 10.32 -3.67
C PHE A 72 -10.76 9.33 -2.95
N MET A 73 -12.07 9.38 -3.23
CA MET A 73 -13.05 8.46 -2.63
C MET A 73 -12.76 7.00 -2.98
N ILE A 74 -12.37 6.73 -4.23
CA ILE A 74 -11.95 5.40 -4.68
C ILE A 74 -10.72 4.94 -3.90
N LEU A 75 -9.72 5.81 -3.71
CA LEU A 75 -8.50 5.47 -2.98
C LEU A 75 -8.78 5.19 -1.50
N VAL A 76 -9.66 5.96 -0.86
CA VAL A 76 -10.08 5.74 0.53
C VAL A 76 -10.82 4.40 0.65
N ALA A 77 -11.81 4.15 -0.23
CA ALA A 77 -12.56 2.90 -0.24
C ALA A 77 -11.63 1.70 -0.48
N TYR A 78 -10.73 1.80 -1.46
CA TYR A 78 -9.72 0.78 -1.76
C TYR A 78 -8.86 0.45 -0.54
N THR A 79 -8.28 1.48 0.09
CA THR A 79 -7.37 1.31 1.24
C THR A 79 -8.13 0.71 2.43
N PHE A 80 -9.36 1.16 2.69
CA PHE A 80 -10.20 0.61 3.75
C PHE A 80 -10.51 -0.88 3.54
N ASN A 81 -10.90 -1.27 2.32
CA ASN A 81 -11.17 -2.68 1.99
C ASN A 81 -9.93 -3.55 2.16
N LEU A 82 -8.76 -3.06 1.71
CA LEU A 82 -7.50 -3.79 1.83
C LEU A 82 -7.09 -3.99 3.30
N CYS A 83 -7.19 -2.94 4.13
CA CYS A 83 -6.94 -3.02 5.56
C CYS A 83 -7.91 -3.97 6.27
N MET A 84 -9.20 -3.93 5.91
CA MET A 84 -10.22 -4.81 6.48
C MET A 84 -9.94 -6.28 6.14
N LEU A 85 -9.58 -6.59 4.89
CA LEU A 85 -9.19 -7.93 4.45
C LEU A 85 -7.94 -8.43 5.19
N ALA A 86 -6.91 -7.59 5.33
CA ALA A 86 -5.70 -7.93 6.07
C ALA A 86 -5.99 -8.22 7.55
N GLY A 87 -6.79 -7.38 8.20
CA GLY A 87 -7.20 -7.56 9.59
C GLY A 87 -8.07 -8.82 9.79
N LEU A 88 -9.01 -9.09 8.89
CA LEU A 88 -9.83 -10.31 8.90
C LEU A 88 -8.97 -11.57 8.72
N ALA A 89 -7.99 -11.54 7.81
CA ALA A 89 -7.09 -12.66 7.59
C ALA A 89 -6.25 -12.97 8.83
N GLN A 90 -5.75 -11.93 9.52
CA GLN A 90 -5.02 -12.06 10.78
C GLN A 90 -5.91 -12.59 11.91
N PHE A 91 -7.13 -12.06 12.06
CA PHE A 91 -8.10 -12.55 13.07
C PHE A 91 -8.48 -14.01 12.85
N SER A 92 -8.60 -14.42 11.59
CA SER A 92 -8.93 -15.80 11.20
C SER A 92 -7.72 -16.75 11.33
N GLY A 93 -6.53 -16.26 11.70
CA GLY A 93 -5.31 -17.06 11.82
C GLY A 93 -4.82 -17.66 10.50
N VAL A 94 -5.33 -17.17 9.36
CA VAL A 94 -4.98 -17.70 8.04
C VAL A 94 -3.56 -17.25 7.72
N ARG A 95 -2.61 -18.18 7.75
CA ARG A 95 -1.25 -17.95 7.25
C ARG A 95 -1.10 -18.58 5.88
N ILE A 96 -1.06 -17.74 4.86
CA ILE A 96 -0.79 -18.17 3.49
C ILE A 96 0.72 -18.23 3.32
N LYS A 97 1.33 -19.34 3.76
CA LYS A 97 2.71 -19.67 3.39
C LYS A 97 2.72 -20.20 1.96
N PHE A 98 2.91 -19.30 1.01
CA PHE A 98 3.52 -19.69 -0.26
C PHE A 98 5.04 -19.70 -0.01
N TRP A 99 5.53 -20.87 0.43
CA TRP A 99 6.88 -21.22 0.90
C TRP A 99 7.06 -21.34 2.43
#